data_AF-A0A3B0PF99-F1
#
_entry.id   AF-A0A3B0PF99-F1
#
_cell.length_a   1.000
_cell.length_b   1.000
_cell.length_c   1.000
_cell.angle_alpha   90.00
_cell.angle_beta   90.00
_cell.angle_gamma   90.00
#
_symmetry.space_group_name_H-M   'P 1'
#
loop_
_entity.id
_entity.type
_entity.pdbx_description
1 polymer ?
#
loop_
_entity_poly.entity_id
_entity_poly.type
_entity_poly.pdbx_seq_one_letter_code
_entity_poly.pdbx_strand_id
1 'polypeptide(L)'
;MLTESKLDRDQITVELLRKKSRNYALKQIEHQKKQFQKLQLFSDFSKIYITLDKSYEAKQLKVFKKLALDGLVYKGLKPIYW
;
A
#
# COMPACT_ATOMS: atom_id res chain seq x y z
N MET A 1 0.12 -7.98 -10.70
CA MET A 1 -1.34 -7.68 -10.63
C MET A 1 -1.98 -7.44 -12.00
N LEU A 2 -1.77 -6.30 -12.69
CA LEU A 2 -2.43 -6.02 -13.99
C LEU A 2 -1.98 -6.96 -15.10
N THR A 3 -0.66 -7.20 -15.18
CA THR A 3 -0.04 -8.17 -16.09
C THR A 3 -0.54 -9.59 -15.84
N GLU A 4 -0.57 -10.01 -14.57
CA GLU A 4 -1.12 -11.33 -14.18
C GLU A 4 -2.62 -11.45 -14.47
N SER A 5 -3.37 -10.34 -14.41
CA SER A 5 -4.81 -10.33 -14.66
C SER A 5 -5.16 -10.15 -16.14
N LYS A 6 -4.16 -9.94 -17.03
CA LYS A 6 -4.35 -9.63 -18.46
C LYS A 6 -5.38 -8.52 -18.72
N LEU A 7 -5.34 -7.45 -17.93
CA LEU A 7 -6.25 -6.32 -18.07
C LEU A 7 -5.50 -5.06 -18.45
N ASP A 8 -6.05 -4.34 -19.43
CA ASP A 8 -5.54 -3.04 -19.83
C ASP A 8 -5.98 -1.92 -18.87
N ARG A 9 -5.09 -0.94 -18.68
CA ARG A 9 -5.30 0.19 -17.77
C ARG A 9 -6.52 1.02 -18.17
N ASP A 10 -6.75 1.19 -19.47
CA ASP A 10 -7.81 2.05 -20.01
C ASP A 10 -9.20 1.43 -19.88
N GLN A 11 -9.27 0.14 -19.60
CA GLN A 11 -10.52 -0.62 -19.49
C GLN A 11 -11.03 -0.74 -18.05
N ILE A 12 -10.33 -0.16 -17.06
CA ILE A 12 -10.63 -0.34 -15.63
C ILE A 12 -10.96 0.99 -14.95
N THR A 13 -12.07 1.03 -14.21
CA THR A 13 -12.38 2.16 -13.32
C THR A 13 -11.42 2.23 -12.13
N VAL A 14 -11.15 3.45 -11.64
CA VAL A 14 -10.20 3.66 -10.53
C VAL A 14 -10.61 2.88 -9.26
N GLU A 15 -11.92 2.75 -9.01
CA GLU A 15 -12.45 1.96 -7.90
C GLU A 15 -12.12 0.47 -8.06
N LEU A 16 -12.40 -0.11 -9.23
CA LEU A 16 -12.12 -1.51 -9.52
C LEU A 16 -10.63 -1.80 -9.44
N LEU A 17 -9.79 -0.88 -9.96
CA LEU A 17 -8.34 -0.97 -9.85
C LEU A 17 -7.90 -1.08 -8.39
N ARG A 18 -8.35 -0.14 -7.53
CA ARG A 18 -7.99 -0.12 -6.11
C ARG A 18 -8.46 -1.39 -5.38
N LYS A 19 -9.67 -1.88 -5.66
CA LYS A 19 -10.18 -3.14 -5.10
C LYS A 19 -9.28 -4.31 -5.50
N LYS A 20 -8.91 -4.41 -6.78
CA LYS A 20 -8.03 -5.48 -7.26
C LYS A 20 -6.62 -5.37 -6.68
N SER A 21 -6.05 -4.16 -6.59
CA SER A 21 -4.75 -3.94 -5.93
C SER A 21 -4.77 -4.36 -4.47
N ARG A 22 -5.84 -4.04 -3.72
CA ARG A 22 -6.00 -4.47 -2.33
C ARG A 22 -6.03 -5.99 -2.21
N ASN A 23 -6.84 -6.66 -3.02
CA ASN A 23 -6.95 -8.13 -2.99
C ASN A 23 -5.63 -8.80 -3.37
N TYR A 24 -4.92 -8.25 -4.36
CA TYR A 24 -3.60 -8.73 -4.75
C TYR A 24 -2.59 -8.59 -3.61
N ALA A 25 -2.53 -7.42 -2.96
CA ALA A 25 -1.64 -7.19 -1.83
C ALA A 25 -1.89 -8.18 -0.68
N LEU A 26 -3.16 -8.40 -0.30
CA LEU A 26 -3.52 -9.37 0.76
C LEU A 26 -3.11 -10.80 0.40
N LYS A 27 -3.31 -11.21 -0.86
CA LYS A 27 -2.85 -12.52 -1.34
C LYS A 27 -1.33 -12.67 -1.24
N GLN A 28 -0.59 -11.63 -1.63
CA GLN A 28 0.89 -11.67 -1.57
C GLN A 28 1.42 -11.64 -0.14
N ILE A 29 0.74 -10.96 0.79
CA ILE A 29 1.09 -11.02 2.22
C ILE A 29 1.04 -12.46 2.73
N GLU A 30 -0.02 -13.21 2.42
CA GLU A 30 -0.12 -14.62 2.82
C GLU A 30 0.94 -15.51 2.17
N HIS A 31 1.26 -15.27 0.89
CA HIS A 31 2.34 -15.99 0.22
C HIS A 31 3.70 -15.73 0.88
N GLN A 32 4.04 -14.46 1.10
CA GLN A 32 5.31 -14.06 1.72
C GLN A 32 5.42 -14.56 3.15
N LYS A 33 4.33 -14.51 3.92
CA LYS A 33 4.27 -15.06 5.28
C LYS A 33 4.62 -16.55 5.30
N LYS A 34 4.04 -17.36 4.40
CA LYS A 34 4.40 -18.78 4.26
C LYS A 34 5.86 -18.98 3.88
N GLN A 35 6.40 -18.16 2.97
CA GLN A 35 7.81 -18.22 2.57
C GLN A 35 8.74 -17.87 3.74
N PHE A 36 8.44 -16.82 4.52
CA PHE A 36 9.23 -16.44 5.68
C PHE A 36 9.16 -17.47 6.81
N GLN A 37 8.01 -18.12 7.01
CA GLN A 37 7.88 -19.24 7.93
C GLN A 37 8.77 -20.43 7.50
N LYS A 38 8.82 -20.72 6.19
CA LYS A 38 9.71 -21.76 5.64
C LYS A 38 11.19 -21.43 5.87
N LEU A 39 11.55 -20.14 5.86
CA LEU A 39 12.89 -19.65 6.18
C LEU A 39 13.16 -19.55 7.69
N GLN A 40 12.21 -19.97 8.54
CA GLN A 40 12.32 -19.94 10.00
C GLN A 40 12.66 -18.54 10.56
N LEU A 41 12.13 -17.49 9.92
CA LEU A 41 12.27 -16.12 10.46
C LEU A 41 11.63 -16.02 11.85
N PHE A 42 12.39 -15.46 12.79
CA PHE A 42 11.94 -15.25 14.16
C PHE A 42 11.04 -14.01 14.27
N SER A 43 9.80 -14.15 13.82
CA SER A 43 8.80 -13.09 13.78
C SER A 43 7.42 -13.59 14.22
N ASP A 44 6.64 -12.74 14.87
CA ASP A 44 5.23 -13.02 15.17
C ASP A 44 4.36 -12.75 13.93
N PHE A 45 4.12 -13.81 13.15
CA PHE A 45 3.27 -13.72 11.97
C PHE A 45 1.77 -13.61 12.29
N SER A 46 1.35 -13.75 13.55
CA SER A 46 -0.03 -13.48 13.96
C SER A 46 -0.31 -11.99 14.13
N LYS A 47 0.74 -11.19 14.34
CA LYS A 47 0.67 -9.75 14.58
C LYS A 47 1.62 -8.98 13.66
N ILE A 48 1.15 -8.69 12.46
CA ILE A 48 1.87 -7.90 11.46
C ILE A 48 1.23 -6.52 11.29
N TYR A 49 1.99 -5.54 10.82
CA TYR A 49 1.43 -4.25 10.37
C TYR A 49 1.21 -4.30 8.86
N ILE A 50 0.10 -3.72 8.39
CA ILE A 50 -0.20 -3.60 6.98
C ILE A 50 -0.50 -2.13 6.67
N THR A 51 0.17 -1.56 5.67
CA THR A 51 0.08 -0.12 5.37
C THR A 51 -1.31 0.31 4.87
N LEU A 52 -2.08 -0.60 4.29
CA LEU A 52 -3.47 -0.38 3.84
C LEU A 52 -4.53 -0.64 4.93
N ASP A 53 -4.11 -0.87 6.17
CA ASP A 53 -5.01 -0.92 7.31
C ASP A 53 -5.50 0.48 7.68
N LYS A 54 -6.78 0.60 8.04
CA LYS A 54 -7.40 1.89 8.34
C LYS A 54 -6.75 2.60 9.53
N SER A 55 -6.27 1.84 10.51
CA SER A 55 -5.54 2.40 11.65
C SER A 55 -4.17 2.96 11.23
N TYR A 56 -3.51 2.34 10.25
CA TYR A 56 -2.24 2.79 9.70
C TYR A 56 -2.43 4.05 8.84
N GLU A 57 -3.39 4.01 7.91
CA GLU A 57 -3.77 5.16 7.07
C GLU A 57 -4.16 6.37 7.93
N ALA A 58 -4.92 6.17 9.00
CA ALA A 58 -5.30 7.23 9.92
C ALA A 58 -4.07 7.85 10.65
N LYS A 59 -3.09 7.03 11.05
CA LYS A 59 -1.84 7.53 11.64
C LYS A 59 -1.03 8.34 10.63
N GLN A 60 -0.94 7.87 9.38
CA GLN A 60 -0.28 8.59 8.29
C GLN A 60 -0.94 9.97 8.06
N LEU A 61 -2.27 10.03 8.05
CA LEU A 61 -3.02 11.29 7.91
C LEU A 61 -2.80 12.24 9.09
N LYS A 62 -2.69 11.72 10.32
CA LYS A 62 -2.40 12.54 11.50
C LYS A 62 -1.03 13.22 11.41
N VAL A 63 -0.01 12.48 10.98
CA VAL A 63 1.34 13.04 10.77
C VAL A 63 1.31 14.07 9.65
N PHE A 64 0.69 13.75 8.52
CA PHE A 64 0.56 14.69 7.40
C PHE A 64 -0.18 15.98 7.81
N LYS A 65 -1.28 15.86 8.56
CA LYS A 65 -2.03 17.01 9.11
C LYS A 65 -1.10 17.90 9.94
N LYS A 66 -0.29 17.33 10.83
CA LYS A 66 0.65 18.10 11.64
C LYS A 66 1.65 18.86 10.75
N LEU A 67 2.29 18.16 9.80
CA LEU A 67 3.25 18.80 8.88
C LEU A 67 2.61 19.94 8.08
N ALA A 68 1.36 19.77 7.63
CA ALA A 68 0.63 20.80 6.91
C ALA A 68 0.32 22.02 7.80
N LEU A 69 -0.11 21.81 9.05
CA LEU A 69 -0.39 22.88 10.00
C LEU A 69 0.87 23.61 10.47
N ASP A 70 1.99 22.90 10.55
CA ASP A 70 3.30 23.46 10.91
C ASP A 70 3.96 24.23 9.74
N GLY A 71 3.28 24.34 8.57
CA GLY A 71 3.80 25.06 7.39
C GLY A 71 4.89 24.31 6.62
N LEU A 72 5.08 23.01 6.87
CA LEU A 72 6.13 22.18 6.27
C LEU A 72 5.72 21.52 4.94
N VAL A 73 4.46 21.65 4.54
CA VAL A 73 3.92 21.08 3.30
C VAL A 73 3.48 22.21 2.37
N TYR A 74 3.99 22.20 1.14
CA TYR A 74 3.62 23.15 0.11
C TYR A 74 3.46 22.46 -1.25
N LYS A 75 2.79 23.13 -2.18
CA LYS A 75 2.67 22.71 -3.58
C LYS A 75 3.54 23.63 -4.43
N GLY A 76 4.37 23.05 -5.29
CA GLY A 76 5.24 23.79 -6.21
C GLY A 76 5.47 23.02 -7.51
N LEU A 77 6.19 23.66 -8.43
CA LEU A 77 6.61 23.03 -9.68
C LEU A 77 8.07 22.59 -9.56
N LYS A 78 8.32 21.32 -9.85
CA LYS A 78 9.65 20.73 -9.87
C LYS A 78 9.70 19.78 -11.07
N PRO A 79 10.72 19.85 -11.95
CA PRO A 79 10.94 18.81 -12.94
C PRO A 79 11.09 17.45 -12.26
N ILE A 80 10.28 16.48 -12.67
CA ILE A 80 10.30 15.09 -12.18
C ILE A 80 10.38 14.14 -13.37
N TYR A 81 10.85 12.92 -13.12
CA TYR A 81 10.66 11.84 -14.08
C TYR A 81 9.16 11.54 -14.19
N TRP A 82 8.63 11.65 -15.40
CA TRP A 82 7.24 11.38 -15.72
C TRP A 82 7.10 10.01 -16.39
#